data_AF-A0A359E6R1-F1
#
_entry.id   AF-A0A359E6R1-F1
#
_cell.length_a   1.000
_cell.length_b   1.000
_cell.length_c   1.000
_cell.angle_alpha   90.00
_cell.angle_beta   90.00
_cell.angle_gamma   90.00
#
_symmetry.space_group_name_H-M   'P 1'
#
loop_
_entity.id
_entity.type
_entity.pdbx_description
1 polymer ?
#
loop_
_entity_poly.entity_id
_entity_poly.type
_entity_poly.pdbx_seq_one_letter_code
_entity_poly.pdbx_strand_id
1 'polypeptide(L)' 'FTDNMNIRVAYTKTVARPTFRELAPYITFDFVGGLLFQGNENLKRTLITNYDLRWELFTGPGEILAVSGFYKEL' A
#
# COMPACT_ATOMS: atom_id res chain seq x y z
N PHE A 1 31.55 14.90 -6.21
CA PHE A 1 31.32 13.75 -5.29
C PHE A 1 29.84 13.43 -5.08
N THR A 2 28.90 14.36 -5.32
CA THR A 2 27.46 14.11 -5.20
C THR A 2 26.75 13.81 -6.53
N ASP A 3 27.43 13.98 -7.67
CA ASP A 3 26.81 13.83 -9.01
C ASP A 3 26.44 12.39 -9.40
N ASN A 4 26.86 11.41 -8.60
CA ASN A 4 26.66 9.98 -8.87
C ASN A 4 25.66 9.34 -7.88
N MET A 5 24.86 10.10 -7.14
CA MET A 5 23.85 9.51 -6.25
C MET A 5 22.57 10.33 -6.17
N ASN A 6 21.44 9.62 -6.02
CA ASN A 6 20.12 10.21 -5.78
C ASN A 6 19.47 9.60 -4.54
N ILE A 7 18.81 10.44 -3.75
CA ILE A 7 17.96 10.01 -2.64
C ILE A 7 16.55 10.50 -2.91
N ARG A 8 15.58 9.59 -2.80
CA ARG A 8 14.15 9.89 -2.95
C ARG A 8 13.43 9.48 -1.68
N VAL A 9 12.61 10.40 -1.19
CA VAL A 9 11.70 10.16 -0.08
C VAL A 9 10.29 10.42 -0.58
N ALA A 10 9.36 9.52 -0.27
CA ALA A 10 7.95 9.73 -0.54
C ALA A 10 7.12 9.50 0.73
N TYR A 11 6.08 10.31 0.86
CA TYR A 11 5.09 10.21 1.90
C TYR A 11 3.72 10.26 1.25
N THR A 12 2.90 9.24 1.49
CA THR A 12 1.57 9.15 0.89
C THR A 12 0.53 8.67 1.89
N LYS A 13 -0.72 9.14 1.74
CA LYS A 13 -1.88 8.61 2.45
C LYS A 13 -2.83 7.94 1.47
N THR A 14 -3.11 6.68 1.72
CA THR A 14 -4.03 5.87 0.92
C THR A 14 -5.29 5.60 1.72
N VAL A 15 -6.44 5.64 1.05
CA VAL A 15 -7.74 5.29 1.65
C VAL A 15 -8.30 4.06 0.94
N ALA A 16 -8.58 3.01 1.69
CA ALA A 16 -9.36 1.88 1.19
C ALA A 16 -10.81 2.05 1.64
N ARG A 17 -11.72 2.19 0.67
CA ARG A 17 -13.16 2.30 0.95
C ARG A 17 -13.75 0.90 0.98
N PRO A 18 -14.55 0.57 2.02
CA PRO A 18 -15.32 -0.66 2.02
C PRO A 18 -16.17 -0.78 0.76
N THR A 19 -16.27 -1.98 0.23
CA THR A 19 -17.19 -2.29 -0.85
C THR A 19 -18.64 -2.30 -0.33
N PHE A 20 -19.61 -2.16 -1.23
CA PHE A 20 -21.02 -2.26 -0.86
C PHE A 20 -21.35 -3.62 -0.22
N ARG A 21 -20.72 -4.71 -0.68
CA ARG A 21 -20.89 -6.05 -0.09
C ARG A 21 -20.38 -6.12 1.34
N GLU A 22 -19.25 -5.49 1.63
CA GLU A 22 -18.68 -5.46 3.00
C GLU A 22 -19.49 -4.61 3.97
N LEU A 23 -20.26 -3.63 3.49
CA LEU A 23 -21.14 -2.80 4.31
C LEU A 23 -22.54 -3.38 4.47
N ALA A 24 -23.01 -4.16 3.51
CA ALA A 24 -24.41 -4.59 3.49
C ALA A 24 -24.67 -5.68 4.56
N PRO A 25 -25.63 -5.47 5.48
CA PRO A 25 -25.87 -6.38 6.60
C PRO A 25 -26.74 -7.58 6.20
N TYR A 26 -26.48 -8.18 5.03
CA TYR A 26 -27.13 -9.41 4.58
C TYR A 26 -26.11 -10.52 4.37
N ILE A 27 -26.56 -11.76 4.57
CA ILE A 27 -25.71 -12.93 4.41
C ILE A 27 -25.59 -13.26 2.92
N THR A 28 -24.36 -13.28 2.41
CA THR A 28 -24.03 -13.72 1.06
C THR A 28 -23.16 -14.97 1.13
N PHE A 29 -23.38 -15.90 0.21
CA PHE A 29 -22.46 -17.02 0.05
C PHE A 29 -21.17 -16.55 -0.63
N ASP A 30 -20.02 -16.84 -0.03
CA ASP A 30 -18.72 -16.68 -0.67
C ASP A 30 -18.34 -17.98 -1.39
N PHE A 31 -18.39 -17.95 -2.72
CA PHE A 31 -18.07 -19.11 -3.57
C PHE A 31 -16.59 -19.51 -3.50
N VAL A 32 -15.70 -18.58 -3.12
CA VAL A 32 -14.25 -18.86 -3.05
C VAL A 32 -13.89 -19.50 -1.71
N GLY A 33 -14.39 -18.95 -0.60
CA GLY A 33 -14.12 -19.46 0.74
C GLY A 33 -15.08 -20.55 1.23
N GLY A 34 -16.22 -20.75 0.56
CA GLY A 34 -17.27 -21.68 0.99
C GLY A 34 -17.97 -21.26 2.29
N LEU A 35 -17.80 -20.01 2.71
CA LEU A 35 -18.33 -19.47 3.96
C LEU A 35 -19.54 -18.56 3.71
N LEU A 36 -20.41 -18.48 4.72
CA LEU A 36 -21.44 -17.45 4.78
C LEU A 36 -20.78 -16.15 5.24
N PHE A 37 -20.79 -15.14 4.38
CA PHE A 37 -20.25 -13.81 4.64
C PHE A 37 -21.39 -12.85 5.00
N GLN A 38 -21.25 -12.13 6.11
CA GLN A 38 -22.16 -11.05 6.48
C GLN A 38 -21.37 -9.74 6.54
N GLY A 39 -21.83 -8.72 5.82
CA GLY A 39 -21.22 -7.39 5.88
C GLY A 39 -21.52 -6.66 7.20
N ASN A 40 -20.77 -5.59 7.46
CA ASN A 40 -20.86 -4.76 8.66
C ASN A 40 -21.06 -3.29 8.27
N GLU A 41 -22.25 -2.75 8.53
CA GLU A 41 -22.58 -1.34 8.25
C GLU A 41 -21.72 -0.34 9.05
N ASN A 42 -21.13 -0.76 10.16
CA ASN A 42 -20.25 0.05 11.01
C ASN A 42 -18.77 -0.05 10.62
N LEU A 43 -18.46 -0.67 9.47
CA LEU A 43 -17.08 -0.84 9.04
C LEU A 43 -16.44 0.52 8.73
N LYS A 44 -15.33 0.80 9.42
CA LYS A 44 -14.55 2.01 9.20
C LYS A 44 -13.67 1.85 7.97
N ARG A 45 -13.50 2.93 7.21
CA ARG A 45 -12.53 2.98 6.10
C ARG A 45 -11.12 2.76 6.64
N THR A 46 -10.31 2.02 5.90
CA THR A 46 -8.89 1.88 6.22
C THR A 46 -8.14 3.10 5.72
N LEU A 47 -7.31 3.68 6.58
CA LEU A 47 -6.41 4.78 6.24
C LEU A 47 -4.99 4.27 6.44
N ILE A 48 -4.18 4.32 5.39
CA ILE A 48 -2.80 3.83 5.43
C ILE A 48 -1.88 5.00 5.15
N THR A 49 -0.94 5.23 6.05
CA THR A 49 0.16 6.16 5.82
C THR A 49 1.37 5.35 5.35
N ASN A 50 1.92 5.68 4.18
CA ASN A 50 3.07 5.00 3.61
C ASN A 50 4.27 5.95 3.58
N TYR A 51 5.41 5.41 3.99
CA TYR A 51 6.71 6.06 3.95
C TYR A 51 7.61 5.22 3.06
N ASP A 52 8.22 5.85 2.06
CA ASP A 52 9.12 5.19 1.13
C ASP A 52 10.45 5.95 1.08
N LEU A 53 11.56 5.20 1.14
CA LEU A 53 12.91 5.73 1.01
C LEU A 53 13.63 4.93 -0.06
N ARG A 54 14.28 5.62 -0.98
CA ARG A 54 15.09 5.01 -2.03
C ARG A 54 16.40 5.76 -2.18
N TRP A 55 17.48 5.00 -2.23
CA TRP A 55 18.81 5.49 -2.53
C TRP A 55 19.33 4.82 -3.80
N GLU A 56 19.87 5.62 -4.71
CA GLU A 56 20.36 5.22 -6.03
C GLU A 56 21.79 5.72 -6.19
N LEU A 57 22.68 4.87 -6.68
CA LEU A 57 24.09 5.15 -6.95
C LEU A 57 24.39 4.82 -8.42
N PHE A 58 24.96 5.78 -9.14
CA PHE A 58 25.34 5.67 -10.55
C PHE A 58 26.83 5.31 -10.64
N THR A 59 27.13 4.03 -10.92
CA THR A 59 28.51 3.51 -10.95
C THR A 59 29.22 3.77 -12.28
N GLY A 60 28.46 3.95 -13.36
CA GLY A 60 28.96 4.22 -14.70
C GLY A 60 27.83 4.68 -15.63
N PRO A 61 28.13 5.07 -16.88
CA PRO A 61 27.10 5.47 -17.84
C PRO A 61 26.09 4.33 -18.06
N GLY A 62 24.85 4.53 -17.59
CA GLY A 62 23.76 3.56 -17.72
C GLY A 62 23.68 2.50 -16.60
N GLU A 63 24.60 2.52 -15.63
CA GLU A 63 24.59 1.57 -14.51
C GLU A 63 24.03 2.22 -13.25
N ILE A 64 23.14 1.50 -12.54
CA ILE A 64 22.50 1.97 -11.31
C ILE A 64 22.46 0.84 -10.29
N LEU A 65 22.99 1.09 -9.09
CA LEU A 65 22.73 0.31 -7.90
C LEU A 65 21.71 1.05 -7.05
N ALA A 66 20.60 0.39 -6.69
CA ALA A 66 19.55 1.02 -5.90
C ALA A 66 19.09 0.15 -4.75
N VAL A 67 18.88 0.78 -3.59
CA VAL A 67 18.32 0.17 -2.39
C VAL A 67 17.06 0.95 -2.02
N SER A 68 16.00 0.24 -1.63
CA SER A 68 14.73 0.87 -1.26
C SER A 68 14.13 0.19 -0.04
N GLY A 69 13.51 0.99 0.82
CA GLY A 69 12.77 0.54 2.00
C GLY A 69 11.40 1.22 2.03
N PHE A 70 10.41 0.51 2.54
CA PHE A 70 9.06 1.02 2.72
C PHE A 70 8.53 0.69 4.11
N TYR A 71 7.68 1.56 4.65
CA TYR A 71 6.99 1.37 5.92
C TYR A 71 5.53 1.81 5.79
N LYS A 72 4.62 1.00 6.33
CA LYS A 72 3.17 1.25 6.27
C LYS A 72 2.60 1.28 7.68
N GLU A 73 1.92 2.37 8.00
CA GLU A 73 1.20 2.58 9.25
C GLU A 73 -0.31 2.54 8.95
N LEU A 74 -1.02 1.64 9.64
CA LEU A 74 -2.46 1.34 9.47
C LEU A 74 -3.31 1.95 10.59
#